data_AF-A0A6L8G4Z3-F1
#
_entry.id   AF-A0A6L8G4Z3-F1
#
_cell.length_a   1.000
_cell.length_b   1.000
_cell.length_c   1.000
_cell.angle_alpha   90.00
_cell.angle_beta   90.00
_cell.angle_gamma   90.00
#
_symmetry.space_group_name_H-M   'P 1'
#
loop_
_entity.id
_entity.type
_entity.pdbx_description
1 polymer ?
#
loop_
_entity_poly.entity_id
_entity_poly.type
_entity_poly.pdbx_seq_one_letter_code
_entity_poly.pdbx_strand_id
1 'polypeptide(L)'
;MTRPVPMVEILRGDFMESRHEGHAAIATADGRIVEAWGDPGMVILPRSSAKMLQALPLLESGAGTDLSTEQLALACASHSGERHQVFLVCQWLADLGLDDNALLCGPQ
;
A
#
# COMPACT_ATOMS: atom_id res chain seq x y z
N MET A 1 -23.98 13.26 7.33
CA MET A 1 -22.82 12.83 6.52
C MET A 1 -22.29 14.05 5.81
N THR A 2 -21.06 14.42 6.12
CA THR A 2 -20.40 15.57 5.49
C THR A 2 -20.09 15.20 4.05
N ARG A 3 -20.28 16.12 3.09
CA ARG A 3 -19.93 15.86 1.69
C ARG A 3 -18.41 15.76 1.52
N PRO A 4 -17.92 15.00 0.51
CA PRO A 4 -16.51 15.04 0.16
C PRO A 4 -16.10 16.48 -0.19
N VAL A 5 -14.84 16.82 0.05
CA VAL A 5 -14.32 18.15 -0.25
C VAL A 5 -13.47 18.12 -1.52
N PRO A 6 -13.37 19.22 -2.24
CA PRO A 6 -12.40 19.40 -3.32
C PRO A 6 -10.97 19.14 -2.84
N MET A 7 -10.22 18.31 -3.56
CA MET A 7 -8.83 17.96 -3.21
C MET A 7 -7.84 18.17 -4.34
N VAL A 8 -8.23 17.85 -5.57
CA VAL A 8 -7.35 17.95 -6.74
C VAL A 8 -8.10 18.60 -7.88
N GLU A 9 -7.44 19.55 -8.54
CA GLU A 9 -7.90 20.19 -9.76
C GLU A 9 -6.87 19.90 -10.86
N ILE A 10 -7.35 19.44 -12.01
CA ILE A 10 -6.54 19.19 -13.20
C ILE A 10 -6.86 20.31 -14.20
N LEU A 11 -5.84 21.06 -14.58
CA LEU A 11 -5.95 22.20 -15.49
C LEU A 11 -5.46 21.83 -16.89
N ARG A 12 -6.15 22.33 -17.92
CA ARG A 12 -5.66 22.37 -19.31
C ARG A 12 -5.50 23.84 -19.71
N GLY A 13 -4.29 24.36 -19.53
CA GLY A 13 -4.06 25.81 -19.55
C GLY A 13 -4.77 26.47 -18.37
N ASP A 14 -5.55 27.51 -18.62
CA ASP A 14 -6.32 28.22 -17.58
C ASP A 14 -7.70 27.59 -17.31
N PHE A 15 -8.05 26.50 -18.02
CA PHE A 15 -9.34 25.83 -17.88
C PHE A 15 -9.25 24.67 -16.89
N MET A 16 -10.10 24.67 -15.86
CA MET A 16 -10.26 23.52 -14.95
C MET A 16 -11.00 22.39 -15.67
N GLU A 17 -10.23 21.41 -16.15
CA GLU A 17 -10.73 20.28 -16.92
C GLU A 17 -11.36 19.20 -16.03
N SER A 18 -10.81 18.96 -14.84
CA SER A 18 -11.35 17.97 -13.91
C SER A 18 -11.15 18.39 -12.46
N ARG A 19 -12.09 17.98 -11.61
CA ARG A 19 -12.04 18.17 -10.15
C ARG A 19 -12.32 16.86 -9.46
N HIS A 20 -11.45 16.48 -8.53
CA HIS A 20 -11.61 15.31 -7.69
C HIS A 20 -11.92 15.74 -6.27
N GLU A 21 -12.98 15.16 -5.72
CA GLU A 21 -13.41 15.36 -4.34
C GLU A 21 -13.11 14.10 -3.52
N GLY A 22 -12.84 14.27 -2.22
CA GLY A 22 -12.52 13.14 -1.35
C GLY A 22 -12.72 13.43 0.13
N HIS A 23 -12.30 12.47 0.93
CA HIS A 23 -12.25 12.55 2.39
C HIS A 23 -10.81 12.27 2.84
N ALA A 24 -10.32 13.04 3.80
CA ALA A 24 -8.98 12.89 4.33
C ALA A 24 -8.99 13.13 5.84
N ALA A 25 -8.12 12.43 6.56
CA ALA A 25 -7.93 12.61 7.99
C ALA A 25 -6.46 12.41 8.35
N ILE A 26 -6.00 13.19 9.32
CA ILE A 26 -4.73 12.98 10.02
C ILE A 26 -5.08 12.41 11.38
N ALA A 27 -4.53 11.26 11.73
CA ALA A 27 -4.75 10.63 13.02
C ALA A 27 -3.42 10.34 13.72
N THR A 28 -3.43 10.42 15.05
CA THR A 28 -2.33 9.93 15.88
C THR A 28 -2.39 8.41 16.02
N ALA A 29 -1.31 7.80 16.51
CA ALA A 29 -1.20 6.34 16.65
C ALA A 29 -2.25 5.72 17.60
N ASP A 30 -2.79 6.50 18.54
CA ASP A 30 -3.89 6.12 19.44
C ASP A 30 -5.29 6.29 18.79
N GLY A 31 -5.35 6.66 17.50
CA GLY A 31 -6.58 6.79 16.73
C GLY A 31 -7.29 8.13 16.85
N ARG A 32 -6.76 9.09 17.61
CA ARG A 32 -7.36 10.43 17.71
C ARG A 32 -7.17 11.20 16.40
N ILE A 33 -8.26 11.73 15.86
CA ILE A 33 -8.24 12.61 14.69
C ILE A 33 -7.65 13.96 15.11
N VAL A 34 -6.57 14.37 14.44
CA VAL A 34 -5.94 15.69 14.58
C VAL A 34 -6.63 16.70 13.67
N GLU A 35 -6.92 16.30 12.43
CA GLU A 35 -7.57 17.13 11.43
C GLU A 35 -8.33 16.24 10.43
N ALA A 36 -9.43 16.74 9.87
CA ALA A 36 -10.19 16.03 8.85
C ALA A 36 -10.79 16.99 7.83
N TRP A 37 -10.87 16.51 6.59
CA TRP A 37 -11.55 17.15 5.48
C TRP A 37 -12.61 16.20 4.93
N GLY A 38 -13.87 16.63 4.89
CA GLY A 38 -15.00 15.77 4.53
C GLY A 38 -15.52 14.96 5.72
N ASP A 39 -15.80 13.67 5.53
CA ASP A 39 -16.35 12.76 6.55
C ASP A 39 -15.31 11.67 6.90
N PRO A 40 -14.61 11.78 8.04
CA PRO A 40 -13.61 10.79 8.45
C PRO A 40 -14.23 9.43 8.86
N GLY A 41 -15.56 9.38 9.04
CA GLY A 41 -16.30 8.14 9.28
C GLY A 41 -16.80 7.45 8.01
N MET A 42 -16.49 8.00 6.83
CA MET A 42 -16.92 7.41 5.56
C MET A 42 -16.25 6.04 5.36
N VAL A 43 -17.07 5.00 5.22
CA VAL A 43 -16.58 3.65 4.91
C VAL A 43 -16.12 3.60 3.46
N ILE A 44 -14.84 3.31 3.26
CA ILE A 44 -14.21 3.13 1.94
C ILE A 44 -13.48 1.79 1.88
N LEU A 45 -13.30 1.25 0.67
CA LEU A 45 -12.44 0.09 0.45
C LEU A 45 -10.97 0.55 0.48
N PRO A 46 -10.11 -0.02 1.33
CA PRO A 46 -8.72 0.45 1.49
C PRO A 46 -7.83 0.17 0.26
N ARG A 47 -8.28 -0.70 -0.66
CA ARG A 47 -7.49 -1.13 -1.82
C ARG A 47 -6.08 -1.56 -1.35
N SER A 48 -5.03 -1.16 -2.07
CA SER A 48 -3.65 -1.50 -1.77
C SER A 48 -3.10 -0.90 -0.46
N SER A 49 -3.79 0.02 0.24
CA SER A 49 -3.29 0.54 1.53
C SER A 49 -3.38 -0.49 2.66
N ALA A 50 -4.17 -1.55 2.48
CA ALA A 50 -4.31 -2.64 3.46
C ALA A 50 -3.16 -3.66 3.45
N LYS A 51 -2.12 -3.51 2.62
CA LYS A 51 -1.04 -4.51 2.49
C LYS A 51 -0.26 -4.75 3.77
N MET A 52 -0.12 -3.74 4.62
CA MET A 52 0.47 -3.92 5.95
C MET A 52 -0.33 -4.94 6.78
N LEU A 53 -1.66 -4.96 6.66
CA LEU A 53 -2.51 -5.96 7.29
C LEU A 53 -2.36 -7.34 6.62
N GLN A 54 -2.14 -7.38 5.30
CA GLN A 54 -1.90 -8.62 4.56
C GLN A 54 -0.57 -9.30 4.93
N ALA A 55 0.42 -8.53 5.41
CA ALA A 55 1.70 -9.05 5.87
C ALA A 55 1.65 -9.60 7.32
N LEU A 56 0.63 -9.25 8.12
CA LEU A 56 0.54 -9.70 9.51
C LEU A 56 0.55 -11.23 9.66
N PRO A 57 -0.18 -12.03 8.86
CA PRO A 57 -0.14 -13.49 8.99
C PRO A 57 1.26 -14.10 8.79
N LEU A 58 2.10 -13.50 7.95
CA LEU A 58 3.50 -13.92 7.78
C LEU A 58 4.30 -13.74 9.08
N LEU A 59 4.09 -12.63 9.78
CA LEU A 59 4.75 -12.33 11.05
C LEU A 59 4.17 -13.14 12.21
N GLU A 60 2.83 -13.20 12.32
CA GLU A 60 2.12 -13.89 13.39
C GLU A 60 2.33 -15.41 13.38
N SER A 61 2.58 -15.99 12.20
CA SER A 61 2.94 -17.41 12.08
C SER A 61 4.40 -17.73 12.46
N GLY A 62 5.24 -16.71 12.67
CA GLY A 62 6.68 -16.86 12.91
C GLY A 62 7.52 -17.08 11.64
N ALA A 63 6.90 -17.22 10.47
CA ALA A 63 7.63 -17.37 9.22
C ALA A 63 8.42 -16.11 8.82
N GLY A 64 8.05 -14.95 9.38
CA GLY A 64 8.73 -13.68 9.15
C GLY A 64 9.69 -13.22 10.25
N THR A 65 10.08 -14.07 11.20
CA THR A 65 10.90 -13.65 12.37
C THR A 65 12.29 -13.14 12.01
N ASP A 66 12.90 -13.70 10.96
CA ASP A 66 14.27 -13.35 10.54
C ASP A 66 14.31 -12.38 9.35
N LEU A 67 13.19 -11.74 9.01
CA LEU A 67 13.14 -10.83 7.88
C LEU A 67 13.93 -9.55 8.14
N SER A 68 14.73 -9.16 7.15
CA SER A 68 15.33 -7.82 7.13
C SER A 68 14.26 -6.74 6.99
N THR A 69 14.63 -5.48 7.24
CA THR A 69 13.72 -4.34 7.04
C THR A 69 13.28 -4.23 5.57
N GLU A 70 14.17 -4.53 4.63
CA GLU A 70 13.90 -4.53 3.19
C GLU A 70 12.92 -5.64 2.80
N GLN A 71 13.08 -6.85 3.34
CA GLN A 71 12.17 -7.97 3.09
C GLN A 71 10.78 -7.72 3.68
N LEU A 72 10.72 -7.16 4.90
CA LEU A 72 9.47 -6.74 5.51
C LEU A 72 8.80 -5.60 4.71
N ALA A 73 9.57 -4.64 4.22
CA ALA A 73 9.07 -3.59 3.35
C ALA A 73 8.50 -4.17 2.06
N LEU A 74 9.16 -5.16 1.45
CA LEU A 74 8.62 -5.86 0.28
C LEU A 74 7.28 -6.53 0.60
N ALA A 75 7.19 -7.30 1.70
CA ALA A 75 5.95 -7.97 2.10
C ALA A 75 4.77 -7.00 2.31
N CYS A 76 5.04 -5.76 2.74
CA CYS A 76 4.04 -4.72 2.98
C CYS A 76 3.74 -3.82 1.75
N ALA A 77 4.50 -3.94 0.66
CA ALA A 77 4.50 -2.96 -0.43
C ALA A 77 3.61 -3.35 -1.61
N SER A 78 3.19 -2.33 -2.37
CA SER A 78 2.72 -2.55 -3.74
C SER A 78 3.92 -2.60 -4.68
N HIS A 79 4.05 -3.67 -5.45
CA HIS A 79 5.12 -3.81 -6.44
C HIS A 79 4.65 -3.35 -7.81
N SER A 80 5.47 -2.54 -8.46
CA SER A 80 5.28 -2.12 -9.86
C SER A 80 6.25 -2.85 -10.80
N GLY A 81 7.04 -3.79 -10.27
CA GLY A 81 8.05 -4.52 -11.05
C GLY A 81 9.30 -3.69 -11.35
N GLU A 82 9.57 -2.67 -10.53
CA GLU A 82 10.79 -1.87 -10.67
C GLU A 82 12.04 -2.74 -10.54
N ARG A 83 13.11 -2.42 -11.28
CA ARG A 83 14.33 -3.27 -11.33
C ARG A 83 14.87 -3.60 -9.94
N HIS A 84 14.86 -2.63 -9.04
CA HIS A 84 15.28 -2.80 -7.65
C HIS A 84 14.39 -3.80 -6.89
N GLN A 85 13.06 -3.75 -7.08
CA GLN A 85 12.12 -4.67 -6.44
C GLN A 85 12.36 -6.10 -6.94
N VAL A 86 12.52 -6.27 -8.26
CA VAL A 86 12.81 -7.59 -8.86
C VAL A 86 14.13 -8.13 -8.33
N PHE A 87 15.18 -7.31 -8.30
CA PHE A 87 16.49 -7.69 -7.77
C PHE A 87 16.39 -8.22 -6.33
N LEU A 88 15.71 -7.50 -5.43
CA LEU A 88 15.56 -7.92 -4.04
C LEU A 88 14.76 -9.22 -3.91
N VAL A 89 13.68 -9.39 -4.68
CA VAL A 89 12.88 -10.62 -4.67
C VAL A 89 13.70 -11.81 -5.18
N CYS A 90 14.45 -11.64 -6.27
CA CYS A 90 15.33 -12.69 -6.78
C CYS A 90 16.44 -13.06 -5.79
N GLN A 91 17.04 -12.07 -5.12
CA GLN A 91 18.04 -12.33 -4.08
C GLN A 91 17.42 -13.12 -2.92
N TRP A 92 16.25 -12.70 -2.45
CA TRP A 92 15.57 -13.39 -1.35
C TRP A 92 15.16 -14.82 -1.72
N LEU A 93 14.67 -15.07 -2.93
CA LEU A 93 14.43 -16.43 -3.42
C LEU A 93 15.72 -17.26 -3.41
N ALA A 94 16.83 -16.71 -3.90
CA ALA A 94 18.11 -17.41 -3.93
C ALA A 94 18.63 -17.75 -2.52
N ASP A 95 18.45 -16.86 -1.54
CA ASP A 95 18.80 -17.10 -0.14
C ASP A 95 18.01 -18.27 0.47
N LEU A 96 16.79 -18.51 -0.04
CA LEU A 96 15.94 -19.66 0.30
C LEU A 96 16.23 -20.92 -0.54
N GLY A 97 17.18 -20.86 -1.47
CA GLY A 97 17.46 -21.94 -2.42
C GLY A 97 16.36 -22.13 -3.47
N LEU A 98 15.58 -21.08 -3.75
CA LEU A 98 14.48 -21.06 -4.72
C LEU A 98 14.83 -20.20 -5.94
N ASP A 99 14.09 -20.40 -7.02
CA ASP A 99 14.06 -19.53 -8.19
C ASP A 99 12.65 -18.99 -8.44
N ASP A 100 12.45 -18.26 -9.55
CA ASP A 100 11.18 -17.64 -9.89
C ASP A 100 10.06 -18.66 -10.23
N ASN A 101 10.39 -19.93 -10.49
CA ASN A 101 9.39 -20.99 -10.65
C ASN A 101 8.63 -21.26 -9.34
N ALA A 102 9.18 -20.86 -8.18
CA ALA A 102 8.53 -20.99 -6.88
C ALA A 102 7.43 -19.95 -6.63
N LEU A 103 7.28 -18.93 -7.48
CA LEU A 103 6.34 -17.82 -7.26
C LEU A 103 4.86 -18.20 -7.45
N LEU A 104 4.57 -19.43 -7.91
CA LEU A 104 3.21 -19.95 -8.10
C LEU A 104 2.27 -18.98 -8.83
N CYS A 105 2.80 -18.24 -9.81
CA CYS A 105 2.10 -17.17 -10.54
C CYS A 105 0.90 -17.63 -11.39
N GLY A 106 0.57 -18.92 -11.38
CA GLY A 106 -0.43 -19.51 -12.27
C GLY A 106 0.06 -19.63 -13.72
N PRO A 107 -0.79 -20.16 -14.62
CA PRO A 107 -0.48 -20.20 -16.05
C PRO A 107 -0.41 -18.79 -16.63
N GLN A 108 0.49 -18.60 -17.60
CA GLN A 108 0.61 -17.37 -18.39
C GLN A 108 -0.50 -17.23 -19.43
#